data_AF-A0A1I4Y5R0-F1
#
_entry.id   AF-A0A1I4Y5R0-F1
#
_cell.length_a   1.000
_cell.length_b   1.000
_cell.length_c   1.000
_cell.angle_alpha   90.00
_cell.angle_beta   90.00
_cell.angle_gamma   90.00
#
_symmetry.space_group_name_H-M   'P 1'
#
loop_
_entity.id
_entity.type
_entity.pdbx_description
1 polymer ?
#
loop_
_entity_poly.entity_id
_entity_poly.type
_entity_poly.pdbx_seq_one_letter_code
_entity_poly.pdbx_strand_id
1 'polypeptide(L)'
;MIPSPATPPPSSPAAPVRPIRQAATLIVLRDGAQGLETLMLRRIEKANDQNSGASVFPGGLLDAHDRHLHACCAGVDDRAASTRLSIAQGGLDYYAASVRECFEEAGILFAHDAQQRLVDLDSLGAERLAALRGAAAAGTDALLAMCADQGWQLAMDRLNYFAHWLTPPGMPRRFDTRFFIAALPPGQNVQIDQVEIAEHAWLRPQDAIDPARRLKLMNVTRRILEQLATFGSVQECMAHAGTLRDIPLTMPRVAGGPGAPRPVNMEEPAYAELGYVDPDGRGHGRHTLEGGQVLALSPRVVRVTASEGEGPGAHSYFVGSGNGDGPWALIDPQPADAAHFEALRAAAPGPVRWVLSTRGELADAAAQALRRAWPEAEHVRLVPGDELRSGELHLRVLSPGGDVQARGFLLLPDGLFFTGESPWSAEEIPGQAAWLAPARGFLRPAR
;
A
#
# COMPACT_ATOMS: atom_id res chain seq x y z
N MET A 1 -13.49 -12.22 -36.09
CA MET A 1 -12.31 -13.06 -35.79
C MET A 1 -11.54 -12.33 -34.70
N ILE A 2 -11.83 -12.64 -33.44
CA ILE A 2 -11.18 -12.03 -32.27
C ILE A 2 -9.87 -12.79 -32.06
N PRO A 3 -8.74 -12.13 -31.78
CA PRO A 3 -7.46 -12.83 -31.62
C PRO A 3 -7.55 -13.85 -30.48
N SER A 4 -6.99 -15.05 -30.69
CA SER A 4 -6.82 -16.08 -29.65
C SER A 4 -6.21 -15.46 -28.39
N PRO A 5 -6.54 -15.97 -27.18
CA PRO A 5 -5.86 -15.56 -25.97
C PRO A 5 -4.37 -15.80 -26.17
N ALA A 6 -3.60 -14.71 -26.23
CA ALA A 6 -2.18 -14.78 -26.44
C ALA A 6 -1.58 -15.63 -25.30
N THR A 7 -0.89 -16.70 -25.66
CA THR A 7 -0.02 -17.43 -24.74
C THR A 7 0.85 -16.41 -24.04
N PRO A 8 0.92 -16.41 -22.69
CA PRO A 8 1.78 -15.46 -21.99
C PRO A 8 3.20 -15.62 -22.56
N PRO A 9 3.88 -14.50 -22.91
CA PRO A 9 5.23 -14.59 -23.44
C PRO A 9 6.09 -15.39 -22.45
N PRO A 10 7.05 -16.21 -22.92
CA PRO A 10 7.96 -16.91 -22.04
C PRO A 10 8.56 -15.88 -21.09
N SER A 11 8.44 -16.16 -19.79
CA SER A 11 8.89 -15.25 -18.74
C SER A 11 10.34 -14.88 -19.02
N SER A 12 10.59 -13.63 -19.40
CA SER A 12 11.94 -13.06 -19.35
C SER A 12 12.52 -13.40 -17.99
N PRO A 13 13.78 -13.86 -17.90
CA PRO A 13 14.40 -14.23 -16.64
C PRO A 13 14.19 -13.07 -15.66
N ALA A 14 13.58 -13.37 -14.52
CA ALA A 14 13.26 -12.35 -13.52
C ALA A 14 14.55 -11.57 -13.21
N ALA A 15 14.52 -10.27 -13.44
CA ALA A 15 15.64 -9.41 -13.07
C ALA A 15 15.97 -9.66 -11.60
N PRO A 16 17.25 -9.73 -11.21
CA PRO A 16 17.64 -10.06 -9.85
C PRO A 16 16.95 -9.12 -8.86
N VAL A 17 16.22 -9.71 -7.90
CA VAL A 17 15.48 -8.97 -6.87
C VAL A 17 16.49 -8.17 -6.06
N ARG A 18 16.47 -6.84 -6.21
CA ARG A 18 17.31 -5.97 -5.38
C ARG A 18 16.81 -6.01 -3.94
N PRO A 19 17.71 -5.98 -2.94
CA PRO A 19 17.30 -5.99 -1.54
C PRO A 19 16.44 -4.75 -1.23
N ILE A 20 15.43 -4.96 -0.38
CA ILE A 20 14.63 -3.87 0.18
C ILE A 20 15.54 -3.07 1.10
N ARG A 21 15.62 -1.75 0.87
CA ARG A 21 16.48 -0.85 1.62
C ARG A 21 15.71 -0.26 2.80
N GLN A 22 16.30 -0.29 3.98
CA GLN A 22 15.71 0.32 5.17
C GLN A 22 15.97 1.83 5.15
N ALA A 23 14.95 2.63 5.48
CA ALA A 23 15.01 4.07 5.46
C ALA A 23 14.24 4.68 6.64
N ALA A 24 14.60 5.91 7.00
CA ALA A 24 13.89 6.71 7.99
C ALA A 24 13.67 8.13 7.46
N THR A 25 12.55 8.73 7.86
CA THR A 25 12.15 10.06 7.40
C THR A 25 11.58 10.85 8.57
N LEU A 26 11.92 12.13 8.67
CA LEU A 26 11.41 13.01 9.72
C LEU A 26 10.51 14.10 9.12
N ILE A 27 9.23 14.06 9.51
CA ILE A 27 8.25 15.09 9.21
C ILE A 27 8.39 16.19 10.27
N VAL A 28 8.90 17.35 9.87
CA VAL A 28 9.07 18.49 10.79
C VAL A 28 7.89 19.45 10.62
N LEU A 29 7.23 19.77 11.72
CA LEU A 29 6.05 20.61 11.77
C LEU A 29 6.32 21.94 12.46
N ARG A 30 5.62 23.00 12.05
CA ARG A 30 5.52 24.26 12.80
C ARG A 30 4.12 24.87 12.63
N ASP A 31 3.74 25.75 13.54
CA ASP A 31 2.55 26.58 13.34
C ASP A 31 2.93 27.82 12.54
N GLY A 32 2.32 27.99 11.38
CA GLY A 32 2.41 29.18 10.54
C GLY A 32 1.27 30.17 10.80
N ALA A 33 1.25 31.27 10.06
CA ALA A 33 0.22 32.31 10.21
C ALA A 33 -1.21 31.82 9.89
N GLN A 34 -1.34 30.72 9.14
CA GLN A 34 -2.61 30.16 8.69
C GLN A 34 -2.82 28.71 9.13
N GLY A 35 -2.17 28.29 10.23
CA GLY A 35 -2.28 26.95 10.81
C GLY A 35 -1.02 26.09 10.59
N LEU A 36 -1.18 24.78 10.72
CA LEU A 36 -0.11 23.79 10.57
C LEU A 36 0.65 23.93 9.25
N GLU A 37 1.98 23.99 9.33
CA GLU A 37 2.91 23.89 8.21
C GLU A 37 3.86 22.71 8.41
N THR A 38 4.27 22.06 7.32
CA THR A 38 5.31 21.04 7.30
C THR A 38 6.48 21.49 6.44
N LEU A 39 7.69 21.09 6.83
CA LEU A 39 8.88 21.31 6.03
C LEU A 39 8.85 20.39 4.80
N MET A 40 8.94 20.99 3.62
CA MET A 40 9.09 20.30 2.35
C MET A 40 10.43 20.65 1.72
N LEU A 41 11.16 19.65 1.25
CA LEU A 41 12.41 19.79 0.53
C LEU A 41 12.19 19.39 -0.94
N ARG A 42 12.82 20.09 -1.90
CA ARG A 42 12.86 19.64 -3.30
C ARG A 42 14.22 19.04 -3.60
N ARG A 43 14.25 17.78 -4.02
CA ARG A 43 15.49 17.11 -4.46
C ARG A 43 16.04 17.76 -5.73
N ILE A 44 17.36 17.89 -5.83
CA ILE A 44 18.04 18.30 -7.07
C ILE A 44 17.66 17.35 -8.22
N GLU A 45 17.51 17.92 -9.42
CA GLU A 45 17.25 17.14 -10.62
C GLU A 45 18.51 16.36 -11.04
N LYS A 46 18.42 15.03 -11.02
CA LYS A 46 19.47 14.13 -11.50
C LYS A 46 18.96 13.40 -12.74
N ALA A 47 19.74 13.42 -13.83
CA ALA A 47 19.43 12.64 -15.02
C ALA A 47 19.33 11.14 -14.64
N ASN A 48 18.31 10.45 -15.13
CA ASN A 48 18.01 9.03 -14.87
C ASN A 48 17.52 8.64 -13.46
N ASP A 49 17.02 9.58 -12.65
CA ASP A 49 16.29 9.27 -11.41
C ASP A 49 14.80 9.62 -11.54
N GLN A 50 13.90 8.63 -11.42
CA GLN A 50 12.45 8.85 -11.48
C GLN A 50 11.94 9.79 -10.37
N ASN A 51 12.65 9.89 -9.25
CA ASN A 51 12.31 10.74 -8.11
C ASN A 51 13.04 12.09 -8.13
N SER A 52 13.78 12.40 -9.20
CA SER A 52 14.38 13.73 -9.43
C SER A 52 13.32 14.84 -9.35
N GLY A 53 13.67 15.98 -8.73
CA GLY A 53 12.77 17.12 -8.59
C GLY A 53 11.54 16.86 -7.70
N ALA A 54 11.46 15.71 -7.03
CA ALA A 54 10.34 15.41 -6.13
C ALA A 54 10.40 16.27 -4.86
N SER A 55 9.23 16.68 -4.38
CA SER A 55 9.09 17.27 -3.05
C SER A 55 8.94 16.16 -2.01
N VAL A 56 9.80 16.20 -0.99
CA VAL A 56 9.96 15.16 0.03
C VAL A 56 10.06 15.78 1.43
N PHE A 57 9.97 14.95 2.45
CA PHE A 57 10.39 15.29 3.81
C PHE A 57 11.87 14.91 3.97
N PRO A 58 12.60 15.53 4.92
CA PRO A 58 13.97 15.13 5.22
C PRO A 58 14.09 13.64 5.56
N GLY A 59 15.01 12.91 4.93
CA GLY A 59 15.15 11.49 5.20
C GLY A 59 15.92 10.69 4.15
N GLY A 60 16.43 9.55 4.58
CA GLY A 60 17.30 8.72 3.77
C GLY A 60 17.46 7.30 4.29
N LEU A 61 18.54 6.66 3.83
CA LEU A 61 18.83 5.26 4.16
C LEU A 61 19.37 5.16 5.57
N LEU A 62 19.10 4.03 6.23
CA LEU A 62 19.87 3.67 7.42
C LEU A 62 21.32 3.41 7.01
N ASP A 63 22.25 3.95 7.79
CA ASP A 63 23.68 3.71 7.71
C ASP A 63 24.15 2.89 8.91
N ALA A 64 25.15 2.03 8.73
CA ALA A 64 25.65 1.20 9.83
C ALA A 64 26.21 2.04 10.99
N HIS A 65 26.73 3.24 10.71
CA HIS A 65 27.23 4.16 11.72
C HIS A 65 26.11 4.83 12.53
N ASP A 66 24.84 4.77 12.10
CA ASP A 66 23.71 5.29 12.89
C ASP A 66 23.67 4.67 14.29
N ARG A 67 24.14 3.41 14.41
CA ARG A 67 24.32 2.71 15.69
C ARG A 67 25.26 3.45 16.66
N HIS A 68 26.26 4.17 16.16
CA HIS A 68 27.20 4.90 16.99
C HIS A 68 26.55 6.10 17.69
N LEU A 69 25.52 6.72 17.07
CA LEU A 69 24.76 7.82 17.66
C LEU A 69 23.98 7.40 18.91
N HIS A 70 23.81 6.11 19.16
CA HIS A 70 23.12 5.62 20.36
C HIS A 70 23.80 6.12 21.65
N ALA A 71 25.11 6.32 21.61
CA ALA A 71 25.89 6.83 22.74
C ALA A 71 25.48 8.25 23.17
N CYS A 72 24.91 9.05 22.27
CA CYS A 72 24.41 10.38 22.56
C CYS A 72 22.88 10.51 22.44
N CYS A 73 22.13 9.42 22.26
CA CYS A 73 20.66 9.45 22.27
C CYS A 73 20.11 9.58 23.69
N ALA A 74 19.08 10.39 23.88
CA ALA A 74 18.34 10.54 25.13
C ALA A 74 16.83 10.31 24.92
N GLY A 75 16.14 9.95 26.01
CA GLY A 75 14.68 9.82 26.04
C GLY A 75 14.11 8.49 25.54
N VAL A 76 14.77 7.84 24.57
CA VAL A 76 14.36 6.52 24.03
C VAL A 76 15.59 5.63 23.90
N ASP A 77 15.53 4.41 24.44
CA ASP A 77 16.54 3.37 24.25
C ASP A 77 16.18 2.41 23.09
N ASP A 78 17.13 1.57 22.67
CA ASP A 78 16.93 0.62 21.57
C ASP A 78 15.82 -0.40 21.84
N ARG A 79 15.59 -0.78 23.09
CA ARG A 79 14.54 -1.72 23.44
C ARG A 79 13.16 -1.08 23.28
N ALA A 80 12.98 0.13 23.78
CA ALA A 80 11.76 0.91 23.65
C ALA A 80 11.48 1.22 22.18
N ALA A 81 12.50 1.65 21.42
CA ALA A 81 12.37 1.91 19.99
C ALA A 81 12.02 0.64 19.19
N SER A 82 12.69 -0.48 19.46
CA SER A 82 12.42 -1.76 18.76
C SER A 82 11.00 -2.26 19.05
N THR A 83 10.57 -2.14 20.31
CA THR A 83 9.19 -2.46 20.72
C THR A 83 8.19 -1.56 19.98
N ARG A 84 8.47 -0.25 19.93
CA ARG A 84 7.61 0.75 19.26
C ARG A 84 7.47 0.48 17.76
N LEU A 85 8.54 0.04 17.10
CA LEU A 85 8.57 -0.28 15.67
C LEU A 85 8.15 -1.73 15.36
N SER A 86 7.81 -2.53 16.37
CA SER A 86 7.47 -3.96 16.23
C SER A 86 8.57 -4.78 15.53
N ILE A 87 9.82 -4.54 15.89
CA ILE A 87 10.99 -5.29 15.40
C ILE A 87 11.80 -5.88 16.57
N ALA A 88 12.63 -6.87 16.30
CA ALA A 88 13.36 -7.59 17.35
C ALA A 88 14.44 -6.74 18.05
N GLN A 89 15.17 -5.94 17.28
CA GLN A 89 16.27 -5.07 17.74
C GLN A 89 16.59 -4.03 16.67
N GLY A 90 17.40 -3.01 17.00
CA GLY A 90 17.84 -1.99 16.03
C GLY A 90 16.81 -0.90 15.75
N GLY A 91 15.81 -0.75 16.62
CA GLY A 91 14.80 0.30 16.46
C GLY A 91 15.38 1.70 16.61
N LEU A 92 16.37 1.88 17.49
CA LEU A 92 16.99 3.20 17.69
C LEU A 92 17.82 3.64 16.48
N ASP A 93 18.28 2.71 15.63
CA ASP A 93 18.96 3.01 14.37
C ASP A 93 18.04 3.86 13.45
N TYR A 94 16.73 3.59 13.41
CA TYR A 94 15.77 4.36 12.61
C TYR A 94 15.54 5.78 13.16
N TYR A 95 15.50 5.92 14.48
CA TYR A 95 15.39 7.22 15.15
C TYR A 95 16.64 8.06 14.87
N ALA A 96 17.82 7.49 15.08
CA ALA A 96 19.11 8.12 14.81
C ALA A 96 19.24 8.54 13.33
N ALA A 97 18.92 7.65 12.40
CA ALA A 97 18.91 7.95 10.96
C ALA A 97 17.98 9.12 10.63
N SER A 98 16.77 9.17 11.21
CA SER A 98 15.83 10.27 10.95
C SER A 98 16.33 11.64 11.42
N VAL A 99 17.03 11.69 12.56
CA VAL A 99 17.63 12.93 13.09
C VAL A 99 18.87 13.32 12.30
N ARG A 100 19.73 12.34 11.97
CA ARG A 100 20.90 12.57 11.12
C ARG A 100 20.49 13.15 9.77
N GLU A 101 19.64 12.47 9.03
CA GLU A 101 19.20 12.90 7.69
C GLU A 101 18.52 14.29 7.76
N CYS A 102 17.72 14.56 8.80
CA CYS A 102 17.14 15.89 8.96
C CYS A 102 18.19 16.98 9.22
N PHE A 103 19.26 16.65 9.94
CA PHE A 103 20.36 17.58 10.18
C PHE A 103 21.21 17.78 8.91
N GLU A 104 21.49 16.71 8.18
CA GLU A 104 22.26 16.73 6.93
C GLU A 104 21.53 17.52 5.84
N GLU A 105 20.25 17.23 5.60
CA GLU A 105 19.48 17.81 4.48
C GLU A 105 18.86 19.18 4.79
N ALA A 106 18.56 19.48 6.06
CA ALA A 106 17.82 20.68 6.46
C ALA A 106 18.45 21.49 7.59
N GLY A 107 19.58 21.05 8.16
CA GLY A 107 20.27 21.77 9.23
C GLY A 107 19.50 21.84 10.55
N ILE A 108 18.43 21.05 10.69
CA ILE A 108 17.59 21.01 11.90
C ILE A 108 18.06 19.86 12.78
N LEU A 109 18.36 20.15 14.04
CA LEU A 109 18.86 19.17 15.00
C LEU A 109 17.96 19.08 16.24
N PHE A 110 17.53 17.87 16.56
CA PHE A 110 16.80 17.56 17.78
C PHE A 110 17.79 17.16 18.86
N ALA A 111 18.22 18.11 19.69
CA ALA A 111 19.17 17.85 20.77
C ALA A 111 18.86 18.66 22.02
N HIS A 112 19.22 18.10 23.18
CA HIS A 112 19.26 18.75 24.48
C HIS A 112 20.68 19.18 24.83
N ASP A 113 20.83 20.34 25.46
CA ASP A 113 22.06 20.79 26.09
C ASP A 113 22.34 20.07 27.43
N ALA A 114 23.46 20.39 28.07
CA ALA A 114 23.83 19.84 29.38
C ALA A 114 22.82 20.19 30.50
N GLN A 115 21.94 21.19 30.30
CA GLN A 115 20.86 21.57 31.20
C GLN A 115 19.51 20.95 30.80
N GLN A 116 19.52 19.99 29.87
CA GLN A 116 18.34 19.28 29.35
C GLN A 116 17.34 20.20 28.61
N ARG A 117 17.77 21.37 28.13
CA ARG A 117 16.96 22.27 27.31
C ARG A 117 17.21 21.98 25.84
N LEU A 118 16.18 22.13 25.00
CA LEU A 118 16.37 22.03 23.55
C LEU A 118 17.38 23.09 23.09
N VAL A 119 18.31 22.67 22.24
CA VAL A 119 19.37 23.54 21.71
C VAL A 119 18.76 24.54 20.72
N ASP A 120 18.98 25.82 20.99
CA ASP A 120 18.76 26.94 20.07
C ASP A 120 20.01 27.10 19.21
N LEU A 121 19.95 26.67 17.95
CA LEU A 121 21.10 26.71 17.04
C LEU A 121 21.34 28.12 16.51
N ASP A 122 20.31 28.92 16.29
CA ASP A 122 20.41 30.28 15.74
C ASP A 122 21.09 31.24 16.73
N SER A 123 20.99 30.96 18.04
CA SER A 123 21.67 31.71 19.09
C SER A 123 23.17 31.36 19.22
N LEU A 124 23.69 30.39 18.46
CA LEU A 124 25.11 30.03 18.49
C LEU A 124 25.96 31.05 17.74
N GLY A 125 27.20 31.24 18.21
CA GLY A 125 28.18 32.08 17.51
C GLY A 125 28.53 31.54 16.12
N ALA A 126 28.93 32.43 15.21
CA ALA A 126 29.17 32.11 13.80
C ALA A 126 30.17 30.96 13.57
N GLU A 127 31.21 30.86 14.41
CA GLU A 127 32.20 29.77 14.36
C GLU A 127 31.56 28.41 14.64
N ARG A 128 30.70 28.34 15.67
CA ARG A 128 30.01 27.11 16.06
C ARG A 128 28.97 26.70 15.03
N LEU A 129 28.27 27.67 14.44
CA LEU A 129 27.39 27.45 13.29
C LEU A 129 28.15 26.91 12.06
N ALA A 130 29.36 27.40 11.81
CA ALA A 130 30.19 26.86 10.73
C ALA A 130 30.64 25.41 11.02
N ALA A 131 31.02 25.11 12.26
CA ALA A 131 31.35 23.75 12.68
C ALA A 131 30.15 22.79 12.54
N LEU A 132 28.95 23.23 12.92
CA LEU A 132 27.69 22.49 12.72
C LEU A 132 27.46 22.13 11.26
N ARG A 133 27.61 23.10 10.36
CA ARG A 133 27.48 22.87 8.91
C ARG A 133 28.52 21.88 8.41
N GLY A 134 29.76 21.99 8.90
CA GLY A 134 30.82 21.03 8.58
C GLY A 134 30.47 19.62 9.05
N ALA A 135 29.91 19.47 10.25
CA ALA A 135 29.47 18.19 10.78
C ALA A 135 28.31 17.58 9.97
N ALA A 136 27.31 18.39 9.61
CA ALA A 136 26.20 17.96 8.74
C ALA A 136 26.73 17.43 7.39
N ALA A 137 27.70 18.11 6.78
CA ALA A 137 28.28 17.64 5.52
C ALA A 137 29.18 16.39 5.66
N ALA A 138 29.73 16.14 6.85
CA ALA A 138 30.68 15.05 7.11
C ALA A 138 30.03 13.76 7.65
N GLY A 139 28.74 13.82 8.01
CA GLY A 139 27.92 12.66 8.35
C GLY A 139 28.00 12.20 9.81
N THR A 140 27.64 10.93 10.03
CA THR A 140 27.34 10.36 11.35
C THR A 140 28.45 10.54 12.40
N ASP A 141 29.69 10.22 12.06
CA ASP A 141 30.79 10.30 13.02
C ASP A 141 31.10 11.76 13.43
N ALA A 142 30.91 12.71 12.52
CA ALA A 142 31.07 14.13 12.81
C ALA A 142 29.95 14.66 13.71
N LEU A 143 28.71 14.21 13.49
CA LEU A 143 27.58 14.48 14.38
C LEU A 143 27.84 13.93 15.80
N LEU A 144 28.35 12.70 15.90
CA LEU A 144 28.71 12.11 17.20
C LEU A 144 29.81 12.91 17.92
N ALA A 145 30.89 13.26 17.21
CA ALA A 145 31.99 14.04 17.76
C ALA A 145 31.52 15.42 18.23
N MET A 146 30.63 16.05 17.46
CA MET A 146 30.01 17.31 17.82
C MET A 146 29.14 17.17 19.09
N CYS A 147 28.28 16.16 19.18
CA CYS A 147 27.52 15.91 20.41
C CYS A 147 28.44 15.76 21.64
N ALA A 148 29.58 15.08 21.49
CA ALA A 148 30.56 14.92 22.56
C ALA A 148 31.22 16.25 22.96
N ASP A 149 31.70 17.04 21.99
CA ASP A 149 32.34 18.35 22.23
C ASP A 149 31.38 19.37 22.88
N GLN A 150 30.11 19.32 22.45
CA GLN A 150 29.08 20.24 22.91
C GLN A 150 28.39 19.80 24.21
N GLY A 151 28.59 18.56 24.64
CA GLY A 151 27.81 17.95 25.72
C GLY A 151 26.32 17.85 25.37
N TRP A 152 26.00 17.65 24.09
CA TRP A 152 24.63 17.55 23.59
C TRP A 152 24.16 16.11 23.53
N GLN A 153 22.87 15.91 23.75
CA GLN A 153 22.20 14.61 23.62
C GLN A 153 21.07 14.70 22.61
N LEU A 154 21.01 13.80 21.64
CA LEU A 154 19.95 13.77 20.64
C LEU A 154 18.61 13.39 21.28
N ALA A 155 17.60 14.22 21.04
CA ALA A 155 16.33 14.25 21.76
C ALA A 155 15.28 13.30 21.17
N MET A 156 15.46 11.98 21.33
CA MET A 156 14.61 10.97 20.69
C MET A 156 13.18 10.94 21.25
N ASP A 157 12.97 11.45 22.47
CA ASP A 157 11.65 11.67 23.08
C ASP A 157 10.80 12.73 22.35
N ARG A 158 11.40 13.54 21.49
CA ARG A 158 10.70 14.55 20.68
C ARG A 158 10.06 13.97 19.41
N LEU A 159 10.45 12.76 19.02
CA LEU A 159 10.00 12.10 17.81
C LEU A 159 8.87 11.12 18.13
N ASN A 160 7.77 11.22 17.38
CA ASN A 160 6.71 10.22 17.41
C ASN A 160 6.79 9.36 16.15
N TYR A 161 6.77 8.03 16.31
CA TYR A 161 6.58 7.14 15.17
C TYR A 161 5.18 7.37 14.58
N PHE A 162 5.09 7.62 13.28
CA PHE A 162 3.89 8.16 12.63
C PHE A 162 3.36 7.29 11.48
N ALA A 163 4.23 6.80 10.59
CA ALA A 163 3.80 5.97 9.47
C ALA A 163 4.84 4.91 9.07
N HIS A 164 4.39 3.83 8.43
CA HIS A 164 5.23 2.76 7.90
C HIS A 164 4.88 2.51 6.44
N TRP A 165 5.84 2.70 5.54
CA TRP A 165 5.60 2.50 4.11
C TRP A 165 6.62 1.56 3.48
N LEU A 166 6.13 0.62 2.66
CA LEU A 166 6.96 -0.22 1.81
C LEU A 166 6.64 0.09 0.35
N THR A 167 7.68 0.38 -0.42
CA THR A 167 7.57 0.60 -1.85
C THR A 167 6.92 -0.60 -2.53
N PRO A 168 5.97 -0.39 -3.49
CA PRO A 168 5.26 -1.47 -4.17
C PRO A 168 6.17 -2.59 -4.71
N PRO A 169 5.66 -3.84 -4.78
CA PRO A 169 6.32 -4.88 -5.56
C PRO A 169 6.43 -4.47 -7.04
N GLY A 170 7.40 -5.06 -7.75
CA GLY A 170 7.68 -4.73 -9.16
C GLY A 170 8.53 -3.48 -9.39
N MET A 171 8.70 -2.63 -8.37
CA MET A 171 9.55 -1.44 -8.47
C MET A 171 11.04 -1.80 -8.45
N PRO A 172 11.87 -1.16 -9.31
CA PRO A 172 13.30 -1.49 -9.42
C PRO A 172 14.10 -1.10 -8.17
N ARG A 173 13.65 -0.10 -7.40
CA ARG A 173 14.21 0.28 -6.11
C ARG A 173 13.08 0.22 -5.09
N ARG A 174 13.29 -0.51 -4.00
CA ARG A 174 12.29 -0.66 -2.94
C ARG A 174 12.86 -0.20 -1.61
N PHE A 175 12.09 0.61 -0.91
CA PHE A 175 12.40 1.16 0.40
C PHE A 175 11.31 0.73 1.40
N ASP A 176 11.75 0.31 2.58
CA ASP A 176 10.97 0.08 3.78
C ASP A 176 11.26 1.27 4.72
N THR A 177 10.36 2.25 4.70
CA THR A 177 10.58 3.57 5.31
C THR A 177 9.73 3.74 6.55
N ARG A 178 10.39 4.10 7.66
CA ARG A 178 9.76 4.52 8.92
C ARG A 178 9.68 6.04 8.96
N PHE A 179 8.48 6.57 9.13
CA PHE A 179 8.26 8.01 9.25
C PHE A 179 8.08 8.38 10.72
N PHE A 180 8.89 9.34 11.16
CA PHE A 180 8.75 10.02 12.45
C PHE A 180 8.19 11.42 12.23
N ILE A 181 7.58 11.98 13.26
CA ILE A 181 7.03 13.34 13.25
C ILE A 181 7.47 14.08 14.49
N ALA A 182 7.83 15.36 14.32
CA ALA A 182 8.26 16.21 15.42
C ALA A 182 7.92 17.68 15.17
N ALA A 183 7.72 18.42 16.25
CA ALA A 183 7.62 19.88 16.22
C ALA A 183 9.02 20.50 16.06
N LEU A 184 9.17 21.48 15.19
CA LEU A 184 10.41 22.24 14.98
C LEU A 184 10.96 22.74 16.33
N PRO A 185 12.22 22.43 16.69
CA PRO A 185 12.85 23.01 17.87
C PRO A 185 12.93 24.54 17.76
N PRO A 186 12.78 25.28 18.86
CA PRO A 186 12.87 26.74 18.82
C PRO A 186 14.27 27.19 18.40
N GLY A 187 14.36 28.34 17.73
CA GLY A 187 15.64 28.94 17.34
C GLY A 187 16.42 28.11 16.32
N GLN A 188 15.73 27.55 15.33
CA GLN A 188 16.38 26.88 14.21
C GLN A 188 15.76 27.30 12.88
N ASN A 189 16.60 27.83 11.99
CA ASN A 189 16.26 28.05 10.59
C ASN A 189 16.73 26.89 9.70
N VAL A 190 15.94 26.60 8.66
CA VAL A 190 16.31 25.58 7.66
C VAL A 190 17.57 26.02 6.93
N GLN A 191 18.53 25.11 6.81
CA GLN A 191 19.73 25.27 6.02
C GLN A 191 19.93 24.00 5.18
N ILE A 192 19.71 24.12 3.88
CA ILE A 192 19.84 22.99 2.95
C ILE A 192 21.29 22.75 2.55
N ASP A 193 21.63 21.49 2.27
CA ASP A 193 22.98 21.05 1.89
C ASP A 193 23.45 21.55 0.51
N GLN A 194 22.52 21.95 -0.37
CA GLN A 194 22.75 22.31 -1.77
C GLN A 194 23.43 21.22 -2.62
N VAL A 195 23.51 19.98 -2.12
CA VAL A 195 24.10 18.82 -2.80
C VAL A 195 23.02 17.82 -3.19
N GLU A 196 22.10 17.53 -2.27
CA GLU A 196 20.93 16.70 -2.50
C GLU A 196 19.66 17.52 -2.68
N ILE A 197 19.59 18.67 -2.00
CA ILE A 197 18.39 19.50 -1.89
C ILE A 197 18.58 20.82 -2.64
N ALA A 198 17.65 21.09 -3.57
CA ALA A 198 17.64 22.29 -4.39
C ALA A 198 16.97 23.48 -3.67
N GLU A 199 15.89 23.20 -2.96
CA GLU A 199 15.10 24.23 -2.28
C GLU A 199 14.35 23.64 -1.09
N HIS A 200 13.89 24.50 -0.18
CA HIS A 200 12.99 24.14 0.90
C HIS A 200 11.81 25.12 0.96
N ALA A 201 10.70 24.66 1.51
CA ALA A 201 9.54 25.49 1.78
C ALA A 201 8.77 24.97 3.00
N TRP A 202 8.27 25.89 3.80
CA TRP A 202 7.25 25.58 4.81
C TRP A 202 5.88 25.73 4.17
N LEU A 203 5.14 24.63 4.08
CA LEU A 203 3.87 24.58 3.37
C LEU A 203 2.79 24.08 4.29
N ARG A 204 1.60 24.67 4.22
CA ARG A 204 0.42 24.00 4.75
C ARG A 204 0.20 22.71 3.96
N PRO A 205 -0.17 21.60 4.61
CA PRO A 205 -0.39 20.32 3.92
C PRO A 205 -1.38 20.45 2.76
N GLN A 206 -2.47 21.21 2.92
CA GLN A 206 -3.45 21.46 1.85
C GLN A 206 -2.86 22.19 0.63
N ASP A 207 -1.94 23.13 0.84
CA ASP A 207 -1.30 23.87 -0.25
C ASP A 207 -0.22 23.04 -0.94
N ALA A 208 0.32 22.02 -0.27
CA ALA A 208 1.31 21.13 -0.85
C ALA A 208 0.66 20.11 -1.80
N ILE A 209 -0.55 19.61 -1.46
CA ILE A 209 -1.28 18.65 -2.29
C ILE A 209 -2.03 19.30 -3.47
N ASP A 210 -2.27 20.62 -3.41
CA ASP A 210 -2.96 21.38 -4.45
C ASP A 210 -2.27 21.20 -5.82
N PRO A 211 -2.98 20.67 -6.83
CA PRO A 211 -2.46 20.53 -8.19
C PRO A 211 -1.95 21.84 -8.80
N ALA A 212 -2.50 23.00 -8.41
CA ALA A 212 -2.06 24.32 -8.88
C ALA A 212 -0.61 24.64 -8.47
N ARG A 213 -0.13 24.05 -7.37
CA ARG A 213 1.25 24.19 -6.88
C ARG A 213 2.27 23.45 -7.76
N ARG A 214 1.81 22.46 -8.53
CA ARG A 214 2.63 21.61 -9.44
C ARG A 214 3.82 20.93 -8.74
N LEU A 215 3.71 20.62 -7.45
CA LEU A 215 4.72 19.83 -6.75
C LEU A 215 4.71 18.39 -7.26
N LYS A 216 5.89 17.86 -7.55
CA LYS A 216 6.06 16.44 -7.87
C LYS A 216 6.05 15.64 -6.58
N LEU A 217 4.89 15.11 -6.21
CA LEU A 217 4.70 14.31 -4.99
C LEU A 217 4.69 12.81 -5.31
N MET A 218 5.51 12.05 -4.59
CA MET A 218 5.37 10.60 -4.53
C MET A 218 4.07 10.25 -3.79
N ASN A 219 3.51 9.05 -4.06
CA ASN A 219 2.26 8.61 -3.42
C ASN A 219 2.35 8.66 -1.89
N VAL A 220 3.43 8.14 -1.31
CA VAL A 220 3.65 8.19 0.15
C VAL A 220 3.61 9.63 0.69
N THR A 221 4.32 10.56 0.05
CA THR A 221 4.33 11.98 0.45
C THR A 221 2.94 12.59 0.35
N ARG A 222 2.22 12.36 -0.76
CA ARG A 222 0.85 12.85 -0.94
C ARG A 222 -0.08 12.33 0.15
N ARG A 223 -0.03 11.04 0.45
CA ARG A 223 -0.91 10.40 1.44
C ARG A 223 -0.63 10.87 2.86
N ILE A 224 0.64 11.09 3.21
CA ILE A 224 1.02 11.71 4.47
C ILE A 224 0.51 13.15 4.53
N LEU A 225 0.66 13.95 3.46
CA LEU A 225 0.15 15.32 3.43
C LEU A 225 -1.38 15.37 3.53
N GLU A 226 -2.11 14.44 2.90
CA GLU A 226 -3.56 14.30 3.04
C GLU A 226 -3.95 14.01 4.50
N GLN A 227 -3.20 13.16 5.20
CA GLN A 227 -3.38 12.92 6.63
C GLN A 227 -3.05 14.16 7.46
N LEU A 228 -1.95 14.87 7.17
CA LEU A 228 -1.57 16.08 7.91
C LEU A 228 -2.60 17.21 7.71
N ALA A 229 -3.23 17.28 6.54
CA ALA A 229 -4.25 18.27 6.21
C ALA A 229 -5.52 18.16 7.08
N THR A 230 -5.70 17.08 7.85
CA THR A 230 -6.82 16.94 8.80
C THR A 230 -6.60 17.69 10.11
N PHE A 231 -5.39 18.19 10.38
CA PHE A 231 -5.05 18.88 11.63
C PHE A 231 -4.89 20.39 11.42
N GLY A 232 -5.37 21.18 12.38
CA GLY A 232 -5.29 22.65 12.35
C GLY A 232 -4.00 23.22 12.94
N SER A 233 -3.29 22.47 13.79
CA SER A 233 -2.10 22.93 14.52
C SER A 233 -1.09 21.82 14.79
N VAL A 234 0.14 22.21 15.13
CA VAL A 234 1.19 21.28 15.59
C VAL A 234 0.75 20.53 16.82
N GLN A 235 0.16 21.23 17.80
CA GLN A 235 -0.29 20.62 19.05
C GLN A 235 -1.29 19.48 18.80
N GLU A 236 -2.28 19.72 17.94
CA GLU A 236 -3.29 18.73 17.59
C GLU A 236 -2.67 17.51 16.90
N CYS A 237 -1.80 17.74 15.92
CA CYS A 237 -1.13 16.67 15.19
C CYS A 237 -0.22 15.83 16.10
N MET A 238 0.59 16.49 16.95
CA MET A 238 1.49 15.80 17.88
C MET A 238 0.71 15.04 18.97
N ALA A 239 -0.41 15.58 19.45
CA ALA A 239 -1.30 14.86 20.36
C ALA A 239 -1.84 13.58 19.70
N HIS A 240 -2.33 13.66 18.46
CA HIS A 240 -2.76 12.49 17.71
C HIS A 240 -1.62 11.47 17.53
N ALA A 241 -0.44 11.92 17.08
CA ALA A 241 0.72 11.05 16.88
C ALA A 241 1.11 10.29 18.16
N GLY A 242 1.05 10.93 19.33
CA GLY A 242 1.30 10.31 20.63
C GLY A 242 0.27 9.25 21.07
N THR A 243 -0.91 9.23 20.46
CA THR A 243 -1.94 8.20 20.71
C THR A 243 -1.80 6.96 19.82
N LEU A 244 -1.07 7.04 18.71
CA LEU A 244 -0.88 5.91 17.80
C LEU A 244 -0.18 4.76 18.54
N ARG A 245 -0.76 3.56 18.53
CA ARG A 245 -0.17 2.35 19.14
C ARG A 245 0.26 1.37 18.06
N ASP A 246 -0.65 1.04 17.16
CA ASP A 246 -0.38 0.16 16.03
C ASP A 246 -0.27 0.99 14.75
N ILE A 247 0.91 0.97 14.13
CA ILE A 247 1.16 1.63 12.84
C ILE A 247 1.33 0.54 11.79
N PRO A 248 0.29 0.23 11.00
CA PRO A 248 0.36 -0.85 10.03
C PRO A 248 1.29 -0.51 8.88
N LEU A 249 1.92 -1.55 8.32
CA LEU A 249 2.66 -1.43 7.07
C LEU A 249 1.71 -1.03 5.94
N THR A 250 1.95 0.14 5.37
CA THR A 250 1.28 0.58 4.15
C THR A 250 2.11 0.19 2.94
N MET A 251 1.60 -0.74 2.13
CA MET A 251 2.26 -1.21 0.91
C MET A 251 1.28 -1.11 -0.26
N PRO A 252 1.27 0.01 -1.01
CA PRO A 252 0.45 0.12 -2.21
C PRO A 252 0.94 -0.87 -3.28
N ARG A 253 0.10 -1.09 -4.29
CA ARG A 253 0.44 -1.84 -5.50
C ARG A 253 0.50 -0.89 -6.69
N VAL A 254 1.07 -1.32 -7.81
CA VAL A 254 0.97 -0.56 -9.06
C VAL A 254 0.28 -1.42 -10.08
N ALA A 255 -0.68 -0.82 -10.79
CA ALA A 255 -1.44 -1.50 -11.81
C ALA A 255 -1.69 -0.58 -13.00
N GLY A 256 -1.90 -1.18 -14.17
CA GLY A 256 -2.32 -0.49 -15.38
C GLY A 256 -3.84 -0.38 -15.47
N GLY A 257 -4.33 0.27 -16.53
CA GLY A 257 -5.75 0.52 -16.77
C GLY A 257 -5.90 1.70 -17.74
N PRO A 258 -7.08 2.34 -17.81
CA PRO A 258 -7.24 3.56 -18.58
C PRO A 258 -6.24 4.64 -18.15
N GLY A 259 -5.39 5.08 -19.07
CA GLY A 259 -4.35 6.07 -18.80
C GLY A 259 -3.02 5.44 -18.35
N ALA A 260 -2.24 6.21 -17.60
CA ALA A 260 -0.93 5.78 -17.11
C ALA A 260 -1.07 4.85 -15.90
N PRO A 261 -0.18 3.85 -15.73
CA PRO A 261 -0.13 3.05 -14.52
C PRO A 261 -0.01 3.92 -13.28
N ARG A 262 -0.76 3.58 -12.23
CA ARG A 262 -0.79 4.34 -10.98
C ARG A 262 -0.68 3.43 -9.76
N PRO A 263 -0.27 4.00 -8.61
CA PRO A 263 -0.44 3.35 -7.31
C PRO A 263 -1.91 3.04 -7.04
N VAL A 264 -2.16 1.87 -6.45
CA VAL A 264 -3.44 1.43 -5.90
C VAL A 264 -3.21 1.23 -4.40
N ASN A 265 -3.86 2.06 -3.59
CA ASN A 265 -3.75 2.06 -2.14
C ASN A 265 -4.57 0.93 -1.51
N MET A 266 -4.29 0.63 -0.24
CA MET A 266 -4.83 -0.56 0.45
C MET A 266 -6.35 -0.55 0.60
N GLU A 267 -6.95 0.63 0.67
CA GLU A 267 -8.39 0.85 0.77
C GLU A 267 -9.12 0.78 -0.58
N GLU A 268 -8.40 0.76 -1.70
CA GLU A 268 -9.03 0.76 -3.01
C GLU A 268 -9.57 -0.64 -3.39
N PRO A 269 -10.74 -0.74 -4.04
CA PRO A 269 -11.38 -2.03 -4.36
C PRO A 269 -10.50 -3.01 -5.14
N ALA A 270 -9.61 -2.51 -5.99
CA ALA A 270 -8.72 -3.34 -6.80
C ALA A 270 -7.54 -3.93 -5.99
N TYR A 271 -7.21 -3.40 -4.82
CA TYR A 271 -5.99 -3.73 -4.08
C TYR A 271 -5.84 -5.22 -3.76
N ALA A 272 -6.90 -5.83 -3.24
CA ALA A 272 -6.90 -7.23 -2.85
C ALA A 272 -6.74 -8.14 -4.07
N GLU A 273 -7.47 -7.87 -5.16
CA GLU A 273 -7.33 -8.63 -6.41
C GLU A 273 -5.93 -8.52 -6.97
N LEU A 274 -5.33 -7.33 -6.97
CA LEU A 274 -3.93 -7.15 -7.37
C LEU A 274 -2.97 -7.99 -6.52
N GLY A 275 -3.29 -8.22 -5.24
CA GLY A 275 -2.54 -9.14 -4.40
C GLY A 275 -2.69 -10.61 -4.76
N TYR A 276 -3.75 -10.97 -5.46
CA TYR A 276 -4.00 -12.30 -5.98
C TYR A 276 -3.39 -12.50 -7.37
N VAL A 277 -3.70 -11.60 -8.33
CA VAL A 277 -3.34 -11.76 -9.75
C VAL A 277 -1.94 -11.25 -10.10
N ASP A 278 -1.41 -10.31 -9.31
CA ASP A 278 -0.11 -9.70 -9.55
C ASP A 278 0.66 -9.42 -8.25
N PRO A 279 0.93 -10.46 -7.44
CA PRO A 279 1.58 -10.30 -6.14
C PRO A 279 2.98 -9.66 -6.25
N ASP A 280 3.67 -9.93 -7.36
CA ASP A 280 5.03 -9.47 -7.66
C ASP A 280 5.09 -8.12 -8.40
N GLY A 281 3.96 -7.55 -8.82
CA GLY A 281 3.90 -6.26 -9.53
C GLY A 281 4.50 -6.30 -10.96
N ARG A 282 4.25 -7.39 -11.69
CA ARG A 282 4.71 -7.59 -13.08
C ARG A 282 3.87 -6.83 -14.12
N GLY A 283 2.78 -6.20 -13.72
CA GLY A 283 1.92 -5.37 -14.56
C GLY A 283 0.72 -6.11 -15.17
N HIS A 284 0.36 -7.29 -14.64
CA HIS A 284 -0.79 -8.06 -15.12
C HIS A 284 -2.11 -7.56 -14.54
N GLY A 285 -2.05 -6.85 -13.41
CA GLY A 285 -3.21 -6.34 -12.72
C GLY A 285 -3.85 -5.08 -13.35
N ARG A 286 -5.06 -4.75 -12.87
CA ARG A 286 -5.81 -3.56 -13.26
C ARG A 286 -6.17 -2.69 -12.05
N HIS A 287 -6.04 -1.37 -12.19
CA HIS A 287 -6.42 -0.41 -11.13
C HIS A 287 -7.91 -0.06 -11.13
N THR A 288 -8.64 -0.40 -12.20
CA THR A 288 -10.09 -0.21 -12.32
C THR A 288 -10.74 -1.51 -12.77
N LEU A 289 -11.85 -1.85 -12.12
CA LEU A 289 -12.68 -3.01 -12.45
C LEU A 289 -13.81 -2.53 -13.37
N GLU A 290 -13.55 -2.50 -14.67
CA GLU A 290 -14.47 -1.96 -15.67
C GLU A 290 -15.53 -2.98 -16.10
N GLY A 291 -16.71 -2.50 -16.46
CA GLY A 291 -17.75 -3.34 -17.04
C GLY A 291 -17.31 -4.00 -18.36
N GLY A 292 -17.66 -5.27 -18.53
CA GLY A 292 -17.21 -6.11 -19.64
C GLY A 292 -15.77 -6.63 -19.50
N GLN A 293 -15.04 -6.26 -18.45
CA GLN A 293 -13.66 -6.71 -18.24
C GLN A 293 -13.63 -8.21 -17.93
N VAL A 294 -12.90 -8.94 -18.77
CA VAL A 294 -12.56 -10.36 -18.59
C VAL A 294 -11.14 -10.45 -18.04
N LEU A 295 -10.98 -11.14 -16.91
CA LEU A 295 -9.68 -11.32 -16.27
C LEU A 295 -9.47 -12.77 -15.86
N ALA A 296 -8.42 -13.40 -16.37
CA ALA A 296 -7.96 -14.68 -15.87
C ALA A 296 -7.30 -14.46 -14.50
N LEU A 297 -8.00 -14.85 -13.44
CA LEU A 297 -7.50 -14.73 -12.07
C LEU A 297 -6.49 -15.84 -11.75
N SER A 298 -6.70 -17.03 -12.30
CA SER A 298 -5.74 -18.15 -12.31
C SER A 298 -5.98 -18.99 -13.57
N PRO A 299 -5.17 -20.02 -13.87
CA PRO A 299 -5.48 -20.97 -14.94
C PRO A 299 -6.86 -21.62 -14.80
N ARG A 300 -7.41 -21.66 -13.58
CA ARG A 300 -8.67 -22.32 -13.24
C ARG A 300 -9.84 -21.37 -13.07
N VAL A 301 -9.61 -20.05 -13.05
CA VAL A 301 -10.64 -19.06 -12.71
C VAL A 301 -10.56 -17.88 -13.66
N VAL A 302 -11.66 -17.61 -14.37
CA VAL A 302 -11.83 -16.41 -15.20
C VAL A 302 -13.00 -15.61 -14.64
N ARG A 303 -12.76 -14.34 -14.33
CA ARG A 303 -13.79 -13.39 -13.90
C ARG A 303 -14.28 -12.60 -15.10
N VAL A 304 -15.60 -12.39 -15.16
CA VAL A 304 -16.25 -11.41 -16.03
C VAL A 304 -16.94 -10.39 -15.14
N THR A 305 -16.78 -9.11 -15.47
CA THR A 305 -17.29 -7.98 -14.68
C THR A 305 -18.48 -7.38 -15.40
N ALA A 306 -19.60 -7.20 -14.72
CA ALA A 306 -20.77 -6.51 -15.28
C ALA A 306 -20.52 -5.01 -15.41
N SER A 307 -21.21 -4.36 -16.35
CA SER A 307 -21.28 -2.89 -16.43
C SER A 307 -22.40 -2.39 -15.52
N GLU A 308 -22.09 -1.65 -14.47
CA GLU A 308 -23.10 -1.06 -13.59
C GLU A 308 -22.67 0.31 -13.04
N GLY A 309 -23.34 1.38 -13.48
CA GLY A 309 -23.12 2.73 -12.97
C GLY A 309 -21.66 3.19 -13.03
N GLU A 310 -21.21 3.92 -12.00
CA GLU A 310 -19.85 4.47 -11.89
C GLU A 310 -18.89 3.59 -11.03
N GLY A 311 -19.27 2.35 -10.71
CA GLY A 311 -18.51 1.46 -9.81
C GLY A 311 -18.25 0.05 -10.36
N PRO A 312 -17.53 -0.81 -9.63
CA PRO A 312 -17.36 -2.22 -10.01
C PRO A 312 -18.73 -2.91 -10.05
N GLY A 313 -19.12 -3.38 -11.24
CA GLY A 313 -20.32 -4.19 -11.40
C GLY A 313 -20.19 -5.57 -10.79
N ALA A 314 -21.28 -6.33 -10.78
CA ALA A 314 -21.30 -7.70 -10.29
C ALA A 314 -20.30 -8.60 -11.04
N HIS A 315 -19.69 -9.52 -10.33
CA HIS A 315 -18.75 -10.49 -10.87
C HIS A 315 -19.43 -11.83 -11.17
N SER A 316 -19.07 -12.40 -12.31
CA SER A 316 -19.35 -13.79 -12.66
C SER A 316 -18.05 -14.53 -12.86
N TYR A 317 -18.03 -15.83 -12.53
CA TYR A 317 -16.80 -16.62 -12.55
C TYR A 317 -16.96 -17.91 -13.35
N PHE A 318 -16.08 -18.13 -14.31
CA PHE A 318 -15.82 -19.45 -14.85
C PHE A 318 -14.78 -20.14 -13.98
N VAL A 319 -15.09 -21.34 -13.50
CA VAL A 319 -14.23 -22.16 -12.65
C VAL A 319 -14.06 -23.56 -13.23
N GLY A 320 -12.83 -24.00 -13.44
CA GLY A 320 -12.52 -25.26 -14.13
C GLY A 320 -11.29 -26.00 -13.61
N SER A 321 -10.88 -27.03 -14.34
CA SER A 321 -9.71 -27.87 -14.02
C SER A 321 -8.36 -27.25 -14.43
N GLY A 322 -8.36 -26.17 -15.22
CA GLY A 322 -7.15 -25.42 -15.59
C GLY A 322 -6.48 -25.84 -16.91
N ASN A 323 -6.88 -26.97 -17.49
CA ASN A 323 -6.66 -27.30 -18.90
C ASN A 323 -7.88 -26.78 -19.69
N GLY A 324 -7.69 -25.83 -20.61
CA GLY A 324 -8.80 -25.13 -21.30
C GLY A 324 -9.89 -26.01 -21.92
N ASP A 325 -9.59 -27.29 -22.19
CA ASP A 325 -10.51 -28.26 -22.80
C ASP A 325 -11.44 -29.00 -21.81
N GLY A 326 -11.21 -28.86 -20.49
CA GLY A 326 -12.03 -29.50 -19.45
C GLY A 326 -13.38 -28.81 -19.21
N PRO A 327 -14.32 -29.43 -18.47
CA PRO A 327 -15.61 -28.82 -18.16
C PRO A 327 -15.46 -27.66 -17.16
N TRP A 328 -16.24 -26.59 -17.38
CA TRP A 328 -16.26 -25.39 -16.54
C TRP A 328 -17.61 -25.23 -15.83
N ALA A 329 -17.57 -24.73 -14.60
CA ALA A 329 -18.72 -24.21 -13.87
C ALA A 329 -18.78 -22.69 -14.02
N LEU A 330 -19.96 -22.15 -14.30
CA LEU A 330 -20.23 -20.72 -14.38
C LEU A 330 -21.03 -20.30 -13.13
N ILE A 331 -20.39 -19.52 -12.26
CA ILE A 331 -20.93 -19.05 -10.97
C ILE A 331 -21.44 -17.62 -11.12
N ASP A 332 -22.67 -17.38 -10.64
CA ASP A 332 -23.36 -16.09 -10.64
C ASP A 332 -23.39 -15.36 -11.98
N PRO A 333 -23.85 -16.00 -13.07
CA PRO A 333 -23.86 -15.38 -14.40
C PRO A 333 -25.02 -14.42 -14.62
N GLN A 334 -25.56 -13.78 -13.56
CA GLN A 334 -26.73 -12.92 -13.70
C GLN A 334 -26.41 -11.76 -14.65
N PRO A 335 -26.93 -11.76 -15.90
CA PRO A 335 -26.51 -10.77 -16.88
C PRO A 335 -27.14 -9.43 -16.52
N ALA A 336 -26.32 -8.39 -16.43
CA ALA A 336 -26.76 -7.05 -16.08
C ALA A 336 -27.40 -6.35 -17.29
N ASP A 337 -26.84 -6.61 -18.47
CA ASP A 337 -27.32 -6.15 -19.76
C ASP A 337 -26.87 -7.11 -20.88
N ALA A 338 -27.21 -6.79 -22.13
CA ALA A 338 -26.83 -7.58 -23.30
C ALA A 338 -25.30 -7.61 -23.53
N ALA A 339 -24.59 -6.54 -23.20
CA ALA A 339 -23.13 -6.48 -23.37
C ALA A 339 -22.42 -7.38 -22.36
N HIS A 340 -22.87 -7.41 -21.10
CA HIS A 340 -22.40 -8.33 -20.08
C HIS A 340 -22.66 -9.79 -20.49
N PHE A 341 -23.84 -10.09 -21.05
CA PHE A 341 -24.14 -11.44 -21.54
C PHE A 341 -23.21 -11.87 -22.68
N GLU A 342 -22.95 -11.00 -23.65
CA GLU A 342 -22.01 -11.31 -24.74
C GLU A 342 -20.57 -11.42 -24.23
N ALA A 343 -20.16 -10.62 -23.25
CA ALA A 343 -18.87 -10.78 -22.58
C ALA A 343 -18.73 -12.14 -21.90
N LEU A 344 -19.77 -12.62 -21.20
CA LEU A 344 -19.80 -13.96 -20.61
C LEU A 344 -19.64 -15.05 -21.67
N ARG A 345 -20.36 -14.95 -22.79
CA ARG A 345 -20.27 -15.92 -23.89
C ARG A 345 -18.89 -15.95 -24.54
N ALA A 346 -18.29 -14.79 -24.75
CA ALA A 346 -16.97 -14.67 -25.35
C ALA A 346 -15.84 -15.12 -24.41
N ALA A 347 -16.05 -15.03 -23.10
CA ALA A 347 -15.05 -15.35 -22.08
C ALA A 347 -15.01 -16.82 -21.67
N ALA A 348 -15.99 -17.63 -22.06
CA ALA A 348 -16.06 -19.04 -21.67
C ALA A 348 -14.80 -19.79 -22.13
N PRO A 349 -13.94 -20.29 -21.21
CA PRO A 349 -12.65 -20.86 -21.61
C PRO A 349 -12.76 -22.23 -22.27
N GLY A 350 -13.90 -22.91 -22.06
CA GLY A 350 -14.20 -24.24 -22.56
C GLY A 350 -15.68 -24.59 -22.35
N PRO A 351 -16.07 -25.88 -22.49
CA PRO A 351 -17.45 -26.32 -22.33
C PRO A 351 -17.99 -26.02 -20.93
N VAL A 352 -19.03 -25.18 -20.85
CA VAL A 352 -19.72 -24.89 -19.59
C VAL A 352 -20.69 -26.03 -19.31
N ARG A 353 -20.46 -26.76 -18.21
CA ARG A 353 -21.26 -27.92 -17.81
C ARG A 353 -22.18 -27.63 -16.64
N TRP A 354 -21.86 -26.63 -15.83
CA TRP A 354 -22.66 -26.26 -14.67
C TRP A 354 -22.91 -24.76 -14.63
N VAL A 355 -24.13 -24.37 -14.30
CA VAL A 355 -24.50 -23.01 -13.92
C VAL A 355 -24.91 -23.02 -12.46
N LEU A 356 -24.18 -22.25 -11.65
CA LEU A 356 -24.32 -22.17 -10.20
C LEU A 356 -24.67 -20.74 -9.77
N SER A 357 -25.37 -20.59 -8.65
CA SER A 357 -25.61 -19.27 -8.05
C SER A 357 -25.43 -19.28 -6.53
N THR A 358 -24.82 -18.22 -6.02
CA THR A 358 -24.68 -17.92 -4.60
C THR A 358 -25.98 -17.40 -3.97
N ARG A 359 -26.95 -16.92 -4.78
CA ARG A 359 -28.25 -16.40 -4.30
C ARG A 359 -29.35 -17.47 -4.24
N GLY A 360 -29.04 -18.71 -4.61
CA GLY A 360 -30.03 -19.78 -4.76
C GLY A 360 -30.59 -19.82 -6.19
N GLU A 361 -31.85 -19.44 -6.39
CA GLU A 361 -32.50 -19.52 -7.70
C GLU A 361 -32.27 -18.26 -8.56
N LEU A 362 -31.88 -18.46 -9.81
CA LEU A 362 -31.72 -17.38 -10.79
C LEU A 362 -33.09 -16.90 -11.28
N ALA A 363 -33.22 -15.61 -11.57
CA ALA A 363 -34.45 -15.04 -12.15
C ALA A 363 -34.80 -15.73 -13.49
N ASP A 364 -36.09 -16.00 -13.72
CA ASP A 364 -36.58 -16.80 -14.85
C ASP A 364 -36.05 -16.34 -16.22
N ALA A 365 -36.08 -15.03 -16.49
CA ALA A 365 -35.60 -14.48 -17.75
C ALA A 365 -34.09 -14.72 -17.96
N ALA A 366 -33.30 -14.56 -16.90
CA ALA A 366 -31.86 -14.84 -16.92
C ALA A 366 -31.62 -16.35 -17.10
N ALA A 367 -32.33 -17.19 -16.35
CA ALA A 367 -32.23 -18.65 -16.47
C ALA A 367 -32.55 -19.12 -17.90
N GLN A 368 -33.59 -18.58 -18.54
CA GLN A 368 -33.94 -18.91 -19.93
C GLN A 368 -32.89 -18.42 -20.95
N ALA A 369 -32.26 -17.27 -20.73
CA ALA A 369 -31.18 -16.79 -21.58
C ALA A 369 -29.94 -17.71 -21.47
N LEU A 370 -29.58 -18.08 -20.24
CA LEU A 370 -28.45 -18.98 -19.95
C LEU A 370 -28.65 -20.38 -20.56
N ARG A 371 -29.84 -20.98 -20.42
CA ARG A 371 -30.18 -22.27 -21.05
C ARG A 371 -30.08 -22.24 -22.58
N ARG A 372 -30.32 -21.09 -23.20
CA ARG A 372 -30.15 -20.92 -24.65
C ARG A 372 -28.69 -20.78 -25.06
N ALA A 373 -27.87 -20.12 -24.25
CA ALA A 373 -26.44 -19.95 -24.52
C ALA A 373 -25.63 -21.21 -24.24
N TRP A 374 -25.99 -21.96 -23.19
CA TRP A 374 -25.33 -23.21 -22.78
C TRP A 374 -26.37 -24.32 -22.58
N PRO A 375 -26.89 -24.91 -23.68
CA PRO A 375 -27.97 -25.90 -23.61
C PRO A 375 -27.58 -27.20 -22.90
N GLU A 376 -26.30 -27.55 -22.94
CA GLU A 376 -25.74 -28.74 -22.27
C GLU A 376 -25.38 -28.48 -20.80
N ALA A 377 -25.50 -27.25 -20.31
CA ALA A 377 -25.17 -26.92 -18.92
C ALA A 377 -26.31 -27.31 -17.97
N GLU A 378 -25.94 -28.04 -16.92
CA GLU A 378 -26.83 -28.34 -15.82
C GLU A 378 -26.98 -27.10 -14.91
N HIS A 379 -28.21 -26.65 -14.71
CA HIS A 379 -28.53 -25.61 -13.73
C HIS A 379 -28.71 -26.29 -12.37
N VAL A 380 -27.64 -26.38 -11.58
CA VAL A 380 -27.60 -27.19 -10.37
C VAL A 380 -27.82 -26.31 -9.13
N ARG A 381 -28.75 -26.73 -8.29
CA ARG A 381 -28.94 -26.16 -6.95
C ARG A 381 -28.29 -27.08 -5.92
N LEU A 382 -27.04 -26.82 -5.60
CA LEU A 382 -26.30 -27.57 -4.58
C LEU A 382 -26.72 -27.13 -3.16
N VAL A 383 -26.73 -28.06 -2.22
CA VAL A 383 -27.02 -27.82 -0.80
C VAL A 383 -25.73 -27.74 0.02
N PRO A 384 -25.75 -27.09 1.20
CA PRO A 384 -24.56 -27.01 2.06
C PRO A 384 -24.06 -28.41 2.42
N GLY A 385 -22.74 -28.63 2.30
CA GLY A 385 -22.11 -29.94 2.46
C GLY A 385 -21.92 -30.72 1.16
N ASP A 386 -22.58 -30.32 0.07
CA ASP A 386 -22.31 -30.89 -1.25
C ASP A 386 -20.89 -30.56 -1.72
N GLU A 387 -20.37 -31.44 -2.57
CA GLU A 387 -19.14 -31.21 -3.31
C GLU A 387 -19.36 -31.48 -4.79
N LEU A 388 -19.00 -30.50 -5.64
CA LEU A 388 -18.94 -30.68 -7.08
C LEU A 388 -17.50 -31.04 -7.47
N ARG A 389 -17.32 -32.24 -8.03
CA ARG A 389 -16.02 -32.77 -8.43
C ARG A 389 -16.02 -33.19 -9.90
N SER A 390 -15.03 -32.76 -10.68
CA SER A 390 -14.81 -33.22 -12.05
C SER A 390 -13.36 -33.04 -12.50
N GLY A 391 -12.62 -34.14 -12.68
CA GLY A 391 -11.17 -34.06 -12.84
C GLY A 391 -10.54 -33.33 -11.64
N GLU A 392 -9.76 -32.28 -11.91
CA GLU A 392 -9.16 -31.43 -10.87
C GLU A 392 -10.11 -30.37 -10.30
N LEU A 393 -11.29 -30.14 -10.91
CA LEU A 393 -12.31 -29.24 -10.36
C LEU A 393 -12.87 -29.80 -9.06
N HIS A 394 -12.76 -29.03 -7.98
CA HIS A 394 -13.35 -29.34 -6.68
C HIS A 394 -13.94 -28.08 -6.04
N LEU A 395 -15.27 -27.99 -6.01
CA LEU A 395 -16.02 -26.96 -5.30
C LEU A 395 -16.73 -27.57 -4.10
N ARG A 396 -16.47 -27.05 -2.89
CA ARG A 396 -17.24 -27.38 -1.69
C ARG A 396 -18.28 -26.31 -1.42
N VAL A 397 -19.50 -26.73 -1.10
CA VAL A 397 -20.64 -25.85 -0.91
C VAL A 397 -20.87 -25.57 0.57
N LEU A 398 -20.98 -24.30 0.90
CA LEU A 398 -21.22 -23.78 2.25
C LEU A 398 -22.46 -22.86 2.24
N SER A 399 -22.99 -22.53 3.41
CA SER A 399 -24.01 -21.50 3.58
C SER A 399 -23.65 -20.59 4.74
N PRO A 400 -23.92 -19.27 4.64
CA PRO A 400 -23.83 -18.39 5.79
C PRO A 400 -24.97 -18.71 6.77
N GLY A 401 -24.72 -18.59 8.08
CA GLY A 401 -25.69 -18.90 9.12
C GLY A 401 -26.91 -17.99 9.12
N GLY A 402 -26.79 -16.76 8.59
CA GLY A 402 -27.85 -15.77 8.52
C GLY A 402 -28.79 -15.90 7.30
N ASP A 403 -28.41 -16.64 6.26
CA ASP A 403 -29.19 -16.79 5.03
C ASP A 403 -29.11 -18.23 4.49
N VAL A 404 -30.15 -19.01 4.81
CA VAL A 404 -30.26 -20.43 4.43
C VAL A 404 -30.47 -20.64 2.93
N GLN A 405 -30.82 -19.60 2.17
CA GLN A 405 -30.95 -19.69 0.70
C GLN A 405 -29.63 -19.39 0.01
N ALA A 406 -28.77 -18.59 0.63
CA ALA A 406 -27.46 -18.28 0.09
C ALA A 406 -26.51 -19.48 0.10
N ARG A 407 -25.60 -19.49 -0.87
CA ARG A 407 -24.55 -20.49 -1.03
C ARG A 407 -23.20 -19.79 -1.19
N GLY A 408 -22.17 -20.41 -0.64
CA GLY A 408 -20.79 -20.10 -0.96
C GLY A 408 -20.12 -21.31 -1.61
N PHE A 409 -19.24 -21.06 -2.57
CA PHE A 409 -18.49 -22.12 -3.27
C PHE A 409 -17.01 -21.96 -2.99
N LEU A 410 -16.40 -22.90 -2.27
CA LEU A 410 -14.96 -22.90 -2.02
C LEU A 410 -14.26 -23.77 -3.06
N LEU A 411 -13.39 -23.14 -3.87
CA LEU A 411 -12.52 -23.84 -4.81
C LEU A 411 -11.29 -24.42 -4.10
N LEU A 412 -11.09 -25.73 -4.23
CA LEU A 412 -9.96 -26.45 -3.67
C LEU A 412 -9.03 -26.97 -4.79
N PRO A 413 -7.69 -27.02 -4.54
CA PRO A 413 -7.00 -26.52 -3.36
C PRO A 413 -6.68 -25.01 -3.40
N ASP A 414 -7.10 -24.28 -4.44
CA ASP A 414 -6.79 -22.85 -4.66
C ASP A 414 -7.16 -21.94 -3.47
N GLY A 415 -8.17 -22.31 -2.69
CA GLY A 415 -8.61 -21.57 -1.52
C GLY A 415 -9.35 -20.28 -1.89
N LEU A 416 -9.92 -20.18 -3.10
CA LEU A 416 -10.77 -19.07 -3.50
C LEU A 416 -12.22 -19.36 -3.13
N PHE A 417 -12.82 -18.50 -2.32
CA PHE A 417 -14.18 -18.67 -1.82
C PHE A 417 -15.14 -17.67 -2.45
N PHE A 418 -16.05 -18.15 -3.31
CA PHE A 418 -17.09 -17.34 -3.94
C PHE A 418 -18.24 -17.15 -2.96
N THR A 419 -18.39 -15.93 -2.42
CA THR A 419 -19.30 -15.65 -1.30
C THR A 419 -20.61 -14.97 -1.72
N GLY A 420 -20.69 -14.46 -2.94
CA GLY A 420 -21.88 -13.75 -3.42
C GLY A 420 -22.09 -12.41 -2.71
N GLU A 421 -23.36 -12.01 -2.55
CA GLU A 421 -23.75 -10.78 -1.85
C GLU A 421 -23.99 -10.98 -0.35
N SER A 422 -24.22 -12.22 0.09
CA SER A 422 -24.55 -12.50 1.48
C SER A 422 -23.34 -12.24 2.39
N PRO A 423 -23.54 -11.65 3.58
CA PRO A 423 -22.46 -11.44 4.53
C PRO A 423 -22.01 -12.77 5.14
N TRP A 424 -20.70 -12.91 5.34
CA TRP A 424 -20.08 -14.05 6.04
C TRP A 424 -19.30 -13.53 7.24
N SER A 425 -19.54 -14.12 8.41
CA SER A 425 -18.73 -13.88 9.61
C SER A 425 -17.37 -14.58 9.51
N ALA A 426 -16.40 -14.14 10.31
CA ALA A 426 -15.07 -14.74 10.33
C ALA A 426 -15.09 -16.24 10.70
N GLU A 427 -16.02 -16.66 11.55
CA GLU A 427 -16.18 -18.06 11.99
C GLU A 427 -16.76 -18.95 10.88
N GLU A 428 -17.55 -18.38 9.97
CA GLU A 428 -18.17 -19.09 8.85
C GLU A 428 -17.22 -19.22 7.65
N ILE A 429 -16.19 -18.38 7.57
CA ILE A 429 -15.17 -18.45 6.52
C ILE A 429 -14.27 -19.66 6.80
N PRO A 430 -14.20 -20.66 5.89
CA PRO A 430 -13.35 -21.82 6.12
C PRO A 430 -11.87 -21.44 6.23
N GLY A 431 -11.10 -22.06 7.13
CA GLY A 431 -9.65 -21.79 7.26
C GLY A 431 -8.82 -22.09 6.00
N GLN A 432 -9.38 -22.87 5.07
CA GLN A 432 -8.82 -23.15 3.75
C GLN A 432 -9.03 -21.98 2.75
N ALA A 433 -9.92 -21.04 3.04
CA ALA A 433 -10.10 -19.84 2.23
C ALA A 433 -8.89 -18.91 2.42
N ALA A 434 -8.14 -18.73 1.35
CA ALA A 434 -7.06 -17.75 1.26
C ALA A 434 -7.59 -16.40 0.75
N TRP A 435 -8.65 -16.43 -0.07
CA TRP A 435 -9.24 -15.27 -0.73
C TRP A 435 -10.76 -15.39 -0.79
N LEU A 436 -11.44 -14.25 -0.72
CA LEU A 436 -12.89 -14.16 -0.90
C LEU A 436 -13.18 -13.43 -2.22
N ALA A 437 -14.09 -14.00 -2.98
CA ALA A 437 -14.67 -13.46 -4.19
C ALA A 437 -16.16 -13.13 -3.93
N PRO A 438 -16.46 -11.98 -3.30
CA PRO A 438 -17.82 -11.48 -3.21
C PRO A 438 -18.36 -11.13 -4.59
N ALA A 439 -19.65 -10.82 -4.65
CA ALA A 439 -20.30 -10.37 -5.88
C ALA A 439 -19.64 -9.12 -6.48
N ARG A 440 -18.92 -8.31 -5.69
CA ARG A 440 -18.19 -7.12 -6.17
C ARG A 440 -16.86 -6.98 -5.48
N GLY A 441 -15.79 -6.77 -6.25
CA GLY A 441 -14.43 -6.67 -5.74
C GLY A 441 -13.84 -8.02 -5.33
N PHE A 442 -12.82 -7.97 -4.48
CA PHE A 442 -12.07 -9.12 -4.01
C PHE A 442 -11.57 -8.80 -2.60
N LEU A 443 -11.45 -9.79 -1.72
CA LEU A 443 -11.04 -9.56 -0.33
C LEU A 443 -10.07 -10.64 0.15
N ARG A 444 -9.25 -10.27 1.12
CA ARG A 444 -8.48 -11.23 1.92
C ARG A 444 -9.21 -11.42 3.25
N PRO A 445 -9.47 -12.66 3.71
CA PRO A 445 -10.08 -12.89 5.02
C PRO A 445 -9.25 -12.22 6.11
N ALA A 446 -9.93 -11.55 7.06
CA ALA A 446 -9.30 -11.17 8.32
C ALA A 446 -8.94 -12.48 9.05
N ARG A 447 -7.67 -12.64 9.40
CA ARG A 447 -7.17 -13.82 10.12
C ARG A 447 -6.70 -13.42 11.50
#